data_AF-A0A0B1SU36-F1
#
_entry.id   AF-A0A0B1SU36-F1
#
_cell.length_a   1.000
_cell.length_b   1.000
_cell.length_c   1.000
_cell.angle_alpha   90.00
_cell.angle_beta   90.00
_cell.angle_gamma   90.00
#
_symmetry.space_group_name_H-M   'P 1'
#
loop_
_entity.id
_entity.type
_entity.pdbx_description
1 polymer ?
#
loop_
_entity_poly.entity_id
_entity_poly.type
_entity_poly.pdbx_seq_one_letter_code
_entity_poly.pdbx_strand_id
1 'polypeptide(L)'
;MDNDGAKKFVIIGSGPTALGAAYRLNELIQSGQLSDSTEVLVIEKEKEVGGLARSVTDRRGFTWDLGVHVTGFSKYPKFTSVINQAVSEWNSVPRCVKAYMRHIIEDDDNVEANYVPYPVQDSIPYFPQEVKIQCLQEISTTSLVKETAKNFDEFTLYTFGPTLQEIFIRPYNEKVKFALMWVL
;
A
#
# COMPACT_ATOMS: atom_id res chain seq x y z
N MET A 1 -40.15 7.48 22.52
CA MET A 1 -40.22 6.74 21.25
C MET A 1 -39.71 7.71 20.23
N ASP A 2 -38.39 7.75 20.08
CA ASP A 2 -37.73 8.79 19.29
C ASP A 2 -37.98 8.55 17.81
N ASN A 3 -38.25 9.66 17.15
CA ASN A 3 -38.61 9.84 15.76
C ASN A 3 -37.64 9.07 14.82
N ASP A 4 -37.95 7.82 14.50
CA ASP A 4 -37.23 7.02 13.50
C ASP A 4 -37.65 7.46 12.09
N GLY A 5 -37.49 8.76 11.83
CA GLY A 5 -37.82 9.38 10.55
C GLY A 5 -36.82 8.97 9.47
N ALA A 6 -37.30 8.98 8.22
CA ALA A 6 -36.50 8.72 7.03
C ALA A 6 -35.17 9.50 7.07
N LYS A 7 -34.06 8.77 7.07
CA LYS A 7 -32.70 9.36 7.01
C LYS A 7 -32.23 9.43 5.58
N LYS A 8 -31.44 10.45 5.25
CA LYS A 8 -30.86 10.63 3.92
C LYS A 8 -29.35 10.74 4.02
N PHE A 9 -28.65 9.87 3.29
CA PHE A 9 -27.19 9.88 3.19
C PHE A 9 -26.78 10.21 1.76
N VAL A 10 -25.80 11.11 1.63
CA VAL A 10 -25.14 11.40 0.35
C VAL A 10 -23.68 11.01 0.47
N ILE A 11 -23.22 10.15 -0.42
CA ILE A 11 -21.84 9.69 -0.52
C ILE A 11 -21.28 10.26 -1.82
N ILE A 12 -20.13 10.95 -1.73
CA ILE A 12 -19.46 11.54 -2.88
C ILE A 12 -18.21 10.71 -3.19
N GLY A 13 -18.12 10.22 -4.42
CA GLY A 13 -17.15 9.27 -4.92
C GLY A 13 -17.65 7.82 -4.87
N SER A 14 -16.98 6.95 -5.61
CA SER A 14 -17.26 5.51 -5.71
C SER A 14 -16.01 4.64 -5.53
N GLY A 15 -14.96 5.19 -4.91
CA GLY A 15 -13.79 4.41 -4.52
C GLY A 15 -14.06 3.43 -3.36
N PRO A 16 -13.07 2.62 -2.95
CA PRO A 16 -13.24 1.61 -1.91
C PRO A 16 -13.84 2.14 -0.60
N THR A 17 -13.49 3.36 -0.19
CA THR A 17 -14.06 4.02 1.00
C THR A 17 -15.56 4.27 0.85
N ALA A 18 -15.99 4.82 -0.28
CA ALA A 18 -17.40 5.11 -0.54
C ALA A 18 -18.22 3.84 -0.66
N LEU A 19 -17.69 2.82 -1.35
CA LEU A 19 -18.33 1.51 -1.45
C LEU A 19 -18.43 0.82 -0.09
N GLY A 20 -17.42 0.95 0.78
CA GLY A 20 -17.48 0.46 2.16
C GLY A 20 -18.57 1.15 2.98
N ALA A 21 -18.70 2.47 2.86
CA ALA A 21 -19.77 3.23 3.52
C ALA A 21 -21.17 2.83 3.02
N ALA A 22 -21.34 2.75 1.69
CA ALA A 22 -22.59 2.32 1.06
C ALA A 22 -22.97 0.89 1.46
N TYR A 23 -22.00 -0.03 1.44
CA TYR A 23 -22.19 -1.41 1.88
C TYR A 23 -22.67 -1.47 3.33
N ARG A 24 -22.04 -0.72 4.24
CA ARG A 24 -22.43 -0.72 5.65
C ARG A 24 -23.81 -0.12 5.88
N LEU A 25 -24.17 0.96 5.18
CA LEU A 25 -25.52 1.53 5.26
C LEU A 25 -26.56 0.53 4.79
N ASN A 26 -26.30 -0.18 3.69
CA ASN A 26 -27.18 -1.23 3.20
C ASN A 26 -27.36 -2.37 4.23
N GLU A 27 -26.28 -2.81 4.89
CA GLU A 27 -26.40 -3.80 5.97
C GLU A 27 -27.27 -3.34 7.14
N LEU A 28 -27.12 -2.08 7.54
CA LEU A 28 -27.87 -1.51 8.66
C LEU A 28 -29.37 -1.38 8.34
N ILE A 29 -29.70 -1.07 7.09
CA ILE A 29 -31.08 -1.06 6.61
C ILE A 29 -31.64 -2.49 6.64
N GLN A 30 -30.93 -3.45 6.04
CA GLN A 30 -31.36 -4.84 6.00
C GLN A 30 -31.51 -5.49 7.38
N SER A 31 -30.72 -5.07 8.38
CA SER A 31 -30.82 -5.57 9.74
C SER A 31 -31.91 -4.89 10.58
N GLY A 32 -32.61 -3.88 10.03
CA GLY A 32 -33.61 -3.07 10.74
C GLY A 32 -33.00 -2.10 11.76
N GLN A 33 -31.68 -1.92 11.77
CA GLN A 33 -31.01 -0.90 12.60
C GLN A 33 -31.18 0.51 12.03
N LEU A 34 -31.46 0.62 10.74
CA LEU A 34 -31.95 1.82 10.07
C LEU A 34 -33.30 1.52 9.43
N SER A 35 -34.21 2.50 9.46
CA SER A 35 -35.52 2.41 8.81
C SER A 35 -35.39 2.06 7.32
N ASP A 36 -36.32 1.25 6.79
CA ASP A 36 -36.46 0.95 5.35
C ASP A 36 -36.73 2.20 4.50
N SER A 37 -37.18 3.29 5.13
CA SER A 37 -37.34 4.61 4.49
C SER A 37 -36.03 5.39 4.35
N THR A 38 -34.89 4.81 4.75
CA THR A 38 -33.58 5.44 4.61
C THR A 38 -33.17 5.49 3.14
N GLU A 39 -32.85 6.69 2.66
CA GLU A 39 -32.34 6.91 1.31
C GLU A 39 -30.82 7.06 1.32
N VAL A 40 -30.14 6.36 0.41
CA VAL A 40 -28.69 6.47 0.20
C VAL A 40 -28.42 6.83 -1.25
N LEU A 41 -27.81 7.99 -1.48
CA LEU A 41 -27.40 8.46 -2.80
C LEU A 41 -25.87 8.43 -2.90
N VAL A 42 -25.34 7.71 -3.88
CA VAL A 42 -23.91 7.72 -4.23
C VAL A 42 -23.73 8.52 -5.50
N ILE A 43 -22.81 9.49 -5.50
CA ILE A 43 -22.52 10.36 -6.64
C ILE A 43 -21.06 10.17 -7.04
N GLU A 44 -20.82 9.77 -8.27
CA GLU A 44 -19.48 9.67 -8.86
C GLU A 44 -19.38 10.60 -10.07
N LYS A 45 -18.23 11.27 -10.23
CA LYS A 45 -17.93 12.12 -11.37
C LYS A 45 -17.49 11.28 -12.57
N GLU A 46 -16.72 10.24 -12.31
CA GLU A 46 -16.22 9.30 -13.31
C GLU A 46 -17.33 8.40 -13.86
N LYS A 47 -17.12 7.81 -15.04
CA LYS A 47 -18.09 6.89 -15.65
C LYS A 47 -18.07 5.48 -15.04
N GLU A 48 -16.95 5.13 -14.42
CA GLU A 48 -16.67 3.80 -13.88
C GLU A 48 -16.43 3.89 -12.38
N VAL A 49 -16.92 2.88 -11.64
CA VAL A 49 -16.73 2.79 -10.20
C VAL A 49 -15.33 2.31 -9.83
N GLY A 50 -14.90 2.59 -8.59
CA GLY A 50 -13.65 2.06 -8.03
C GLY A 50 -12.55 3.09 -7.79
N GLY A 51 -12.68 4.30 -8.32
CA GLY A 51 -11.71 5.38 -8.10
C GLY A 51 -10.29 4.97 -8.52
N LEU A 52 -9.31 5.12 -7.61
CA LEU A 52 -7.92 4.70 -7.85
C LEU A 52 -7.73 3.17 -7.88
N ALA A 53 -8.72 2.39 -7.40
CA ALA A 53 -8.67 0.93 -7.42
C ALA A 53 -9.32 0.33 -8.69
N ARG A 54 -9.52 1.13 -9.73
CA ARG A 54 -10.09 0.69 -11.02
C ARG A 54 -9.02 0.15 -11.97
N SER A 55 -9.49 -0.70 -12.88
CA SER A 55 -8.71 -1.20 -14.01
C SER A 55 -9.24 -0.63 -15.34
N VAL A 56 -8.36 -0.47 -16.33
CA VAL A 56 -8.70 -0.02 -17.69
C VAL A 56 -8.14 -1.02 -18.69
N THR A 57 -8.98 -1.52 -19.58
CA THR A 57 -8.52 -2.39 -20.69
C THR A 57 -8.31 -1.54 -21.93
N ASP A 58 -7.11 -1.61 -22.53
CA ASP A 58 -6.80 -0.87 -23.74
C ASP A 58 -7.36 -1.55 -25.00
N ARG A 59 -7.28 -0.84 -26.14
CA ARG A 59 -7.76 -1.34 -27.44
C ARG A 59 -7.04 -2.59 -27.96
N ARG A 60 -5.92 -2.98 -27.35
CA ARG A 60 -5.13 -4.16 -27.70
C ARG A 60 -5.40 -5.33 -26.74
N GLY A 61 -6.29 -5.15 -25.76
CA GLY A 61 -6.69 -6.17 -24.80
C GLY A 61 -5.81 -6.28 -23.56
N PHE A 62 -4.92 -5.31 -23.30
CA PHE A 62 -4.14 -5.29 -22.06
C PHE A 62 -4.91 -4.56 -20.96
N THR A 63 -4.96 -5.16 -19.78
CA THR A 63 -5.58 -4.58 -18.58
C THR A 63 -4.54 -3.89 -17.72
N TRP A 64 -4.83 -2.64 -17.35
CA TRP A 64 -3.96 -1.77 -16.57
C TRP A 64 -4.67 -1.30 -15.32
N ASP A 65 -4.00 -1.42 -14.17
CA ASP A 65 -4.44 -0.79 -12.94
C ASP A 65 -3.78 0.59 -12.77
N LEU A 66 -4.40 1.45 -11.96
CA LEU A 66 -3.82 2.75 -11.59
C LEU A 66 -2.81 2.59 -10.44
N GLY A 67 -1.72 1.88 -10.72
CA GLY A 67 -0.72 1.46 -9.75
C GLY A 67 -0.85 -0.03 -9.39
N VAL A 68 0.02 -0.50 -8.50
CA VAL A 68 0.05 -1.92 -8.11
C VAL A 68 -0.95 -2.20 -6.99
N HIS A 69 -2.00 -2.96 -7.29
CA HIS A 69 -3.00 -3.38 -6.32
C HIS A 69 -2.86 -4.87 -6.05
N VAL A 70 -2.62 -5.24 -4.79
CA VAL A 70 -2.59 -6.64 -4.33
C VAL A 70 -3.42 -6.75 -3.07
N THR A 71 -4.51 -7.52 -3.12
CA THR A 71 -5.32 -7.84 -1.96
C THR A 71 -4.66 -8.97 -1.17
N GLY A 72 -3.86 -8.59 -0.17
CA GLY A 72 -3.25 -9.54 0.77
C GLY A 72 -4.19 -9.94 1.91
N PHE A 73 -3.62 -10.60 2.92
CA PHE A 73 -4.31 -10.84 4.18
C PHE A 73 -4.74 -9.50 4.80
N SER A 74 -6.04 -9.34 5.03
CA SER A 74 -6.57 -8.19 5.76
C SER A 74 -6.78 -8.56 7.23
N LYS A 75 -6.35 -7.66 8.13
CA LYS A 75 -6.68 -7.74 9.57
C LYS A 75 -8.16 -7.52 9.86
N TYR A 76 -8.96 -7.16 8.85
CA TYR A 76 -10.40 -6.91 8.96
C TYR A 76 -11.15 -8.05 8.26
N PRO A 77 -11.65 -9.05 8.99
CA PRO A 77 -12.38 -10.19 8.40
C PRO A 77 -13.57 -9.75 7.55
N LYS A 78 -14.23 -8.65 7.95
CA LYS A 78 -15.35 -8.08 7.20
C LYS A 78 -14.94 -7.67 5.79
N PHE A 79 -13.79 -7.01 5.62
CA PHE A 79 -13.27 -6.64 4.30
C PHE A 79 -13.06 -7.88 3.44
N THR A 80 -12.36 -8.88 3.96
CA THR A 80 -12.10 -10.14 3.24
C THR A 80 -13.39 -10.83 2.82
N SER A 81 -14.39 -10.88 3.72
CA SER A 81 -15.69 -11.47 3.42
C SER A 81 -16.42 -10.73 2.30
N VAL A 82 -16.43 -9.40 2.32
CA VAL A 82 -17.09 -8.58 1.28
C VAL A 82 -16.43 -8.79 -0.08
N ILE A 83 -15.10 -8.74 -0.12
CA ILE A 83 -14.32 -8.92 -1.34
C ILE A 83 -14.51 -10.33 -1.94
N ASN A 84 -14.55 -11.36 -1.08
CA ASN A 84 -14.81 -12.74 -1.51
C ASN A 84 -16.28 -13.00 -1.92
N GLN A 85 -17.23 -12.17 -1.49
CA GLN A 85 -18.60 -12.21 -2.01
C GLN A 85 -18.70 -11.55 -3.40
N ALA A 86 -17.90 -10.52 -3.64
CA ALA A 86 -17.90 -9.77 -4.90
C ALA A 86 -17.13 -10.48 -6.03
N VAL A 87 -16.13 -11.30 -5.70
CA VAL A 87 -15.26 -11.98 -6.66
C VAL A 87 -15.27 -13.48 -6.37
N SER A 88 -15.67 -14.27 -7.37
CA SER A 88 -15.84 -15.72 -7.24
C SER A 88 -14.52 -16.50 -7.22
N GLU A 89 -13.48 -15.99 -7.85
CA GLU A 89 -12.20 -16.68 -8.02
C GLU A 89 -11.02 -15.75 -7.74
N TRP A 90 -10.08 -16.22 -6.91
CA TRP A 90 -8.88 -15.50 -6.54
C TRP A 90 -7.63 -16.28 -6.90
N ASN A 91 -6.65 -15.57 -7.48
CA ASN A 91 -5.30 -16.09 -7.64
C ASN A 91 -4.49 -15.81 -6.37
N SER A 92 -4.02 -16.86 -5.71
CA SER A 92 -3.09 -16.75 -4.59
C SER A 92 -1.67 -16.90 -5.09
N VAL A 93 -0.87 -15.84 -4.96
CA VAL A 93 0.52 -15.81 -5.39
C VAL A 93 1.44 -15.53 -4.20
N PRO A 94 2.57 -16.25 -4.05
CA PRO A 94 3.54 -15.92 -3.04
C PRO A 94 4.16 -14.55 -3.36
N ARG A 95 4.34 -13.73 -2.32
CA ARG A 95 5.00 -12.43 -2.48
C ARG A 95 6.49 -12.64 -2.75
N CYS A 96 6.91 -12.39 -3.99
CA CYS A 96 8.31 -12.43 -4.40
C CYS A 96 8.71 -11.03 -4.89
N VAL A 97 9.15 -10.19 -3.96
CA VAL A 97 9.60 -8.81 -4.27
C VAL A 97 11.10 -8.72 -4.01
N LYS A 98 11.84 -8.23 -4.99
CA LYS A 98 13.28 -7.94 -4.88
C LYS A 98 13.55 -6.47 -5.18
N ALA A 99 14.58 -5.90 -4.56
CA ALA A 99 15.10 -4.59 -4.90
C ALA A 99 16.36 -4.74 -5.77
N TYR A 100 16.46 -3.94 -6.82
CA TYR A 100 17.64 -3.90 -7.67
C TYR A 100 18.70 -2.98 -7.04
N MET A 101 19.84 -3.55 -6.66
CA MET A 101 20.92 -2.93 -5.88
C MET A 101 22.26 -2.97 -6.64
N ARG A 102 22.22 -2.89 -7.98
CA ARG A 102 23.43 -2.95 -8.83
C ARG A 102 24.48 -1.93 -8.45
N HIS A 103 24.07 -0.74 -8.00
CA HIS A 103 24.98 0.35 -7.59
C HIS A 103 25.86 0.01 -6.38
N ILE A 104 25.64 -1.13 -5.72
CA ILE A 104 26.53 -1.64 -4.68
C ILE A 104 27.00 -3.08 -4.91
N ILE A 105 26.26 -3.95 -5.64
CA ILE A 105 26.64 -5.37 -5.81
C ILE A 105 27.45 -5.63 -7.09
N GLU A 106 27.38 -4.75 -8.11
CA GLU A 106 28.22 -4.73 -9.34
C GLU A 106 28.62 -6.10 -9.93
N ASP A 107 27.68 -7.05 -10.00
CA ASP A 107 27.91 -8.35 -10.65
C ASP A 107 27.39 -8.30 -12.11
N ASP A 108 28.32 -8.04 -13.04
CA ASP A 108 28.01 -7.94 -14.47
C ASP A 108 27.78 -9.32 -15.13
N ASP A 109 28.40 -10.37 -14.59
CA ASP A 109 28.31 -11.74 -15.11
C ASP A 109 27.01 -12.42 -14.63
N ASN A 110 26.52 -12.07 -13.44
CA ASN A 110 25.29 -12.57 -12.86
C ASN A 110 24.37 -11.42 -12.42
N VAL A 111 23.57 -10.93 -13.36
CA VAL A 111 22.62 -9.82 -13.12
C VAL A 111 21.66 -10.12 -11.96
N GLU A 112 21.27 -11.39 -11.74
CA GLU A 112 20.39 -11.78 -10.64
C GLU A 112 21.00 -11.58 -9.26
N ALA A 113 22.33 -11.62 -9.13
CA ALA A 113 23.02 -11.34 -7.87
C ALA A 113 22.85 -9.89 -7.42
N ASN A 114 22.60 -8.96 -8.36
CA ASN A 114 22.33 -7.55 -8.05
C ASN A 114 20.95 -7.32 -7.41
N TYR A 115 20.11 -8.35 -7.29
CA TYR A 115 18.82 -8.24 -6.64
C TYR A 115 18.87 -8.80 -5.21
N VAL A 116 18.34 -8.02 -4.27
CA VAL A 116 18.19 -8.46 -2.88
C VAL A 116 16.72 -8.63 -2.51
N PRO A 117 16.34 -9.59 -1.65
CA PRO A 117 14.97 -9.73 -1.18
C PRO A 117 14.45 -8.46 -0.50
N TYR A 118 13.16 -8.14 -0.71
CA TYR A 118 12.48 -7.11 0.08
C TYR A 118 11.99 -7.71 1.40
N PRO A 119 12.13 -7.00 2.54
CA PRO A 119 12.59 -5.61 2.65
C PRO A 119 14.13 -5.48 2.70
N VAL A 120 14.66 -4.41 2.11
CA VAL A 120 16.12 -4.26 1.88
C VAL A 120 16.92 -4.17 3.17
N GLN A 121 16.36 -3.59 4.24
CA GLN A 121 17.02 -3.56 5.56
C GLN A 121 17.28 -4.95 6.14
N ASP A 122 16.46 -5.95 5.80
CA ASP A 122 16.68 -7.34 6.26
C ASP A 122 17.68 -8.09 5.36
N SER A 123 18.03 -7.48 4.22
CA SER A 123 18.91 -8.05 3.21
C SER A 123 20.36 -7.55 3.29
N ILE A 124 20.73 -6.84 4.35
CA ILE A 124 22.12 -6.46 4.66
C ILE A 124 23.11 -7.64 4.51
N PRO A 125 22.79 -8.90 4.89
CA PRO A 125 23.69 -10.03 4.70
C PRO A 125 24.12 -10.29 3.25
N TYR A 126 23.36 -9.79 2.25
CA TYR A 126 23.68 -9.94 0.83
C TYR A 126 24.56 -8.82 0.27
N PHE A 127 24.81 -7.75 1.03
CA PHE A 127 25.64 -6.63 0.57
C PHE A 127 27.13 -6.98 0.51
N PRO A 128 27.93 -6.21 -0.24
CA PRO A 128 29.39 -6.26 -0.16
C PRO A 128 29.87 -6.14 1.27
N GLN A 129 31.00 -6.78 1.57
CA GLN A 129 31.44 -6.98 2.94
C GLN A 129 31.67 -5.66 3.70
N GLU A 130 32.22 -4.65 3.03
CA GLU A 130 32.47 -3.32 3.62
C GLU A 130 31.16 -2.63 4.00
N VAL A 131 30.22 -2.52 3.04
CA VAL A 131 28.89 -1.92 3.24
C VAL A 131 28.11 -2.65 4.33
N LYS A 132 28.16 -3.99 4.34
CA LYS A 132 27.52 -4.82 5.34
C LYS A 132 28.02 -4.52 6.75
N ILE A 133 29.34 -4.51 6.94
CA ILE A 133 29.95 -4.23 8.25
C ILE A 133 29.56 -2.83 8.71
N GLN A 134 29.61 -1.84 7.81
CA GLN A 134 29.26 -0.47 8.13
C GLN A 134 27.78 -0.34 8.56
N CYS A 135 26.84 -0.91 7.78
CA CYS A 135 25.42 -0.93 8.15
C CYS A 135 25.19 -1.58 9.53
N LEU A 136 25.82 -2.73 9.81
CA LEU A 136 25.64 -3.43 11.08
C LEU A 136 26.19 -2.64 12.27
N GLN A 137 27.35 -2.00 12.11
CA GLN A 137 27.94 -1.11 13.11
C GLN A 137 27.02 0.07 13.40
N GLU A 138 26.56 0.77 12.36
CA GLU A 138 25.68 1.93 12.50
C GLU A 138 24.38 1.55 13.19
N ILE A 139 23.68 0.49 12.75
CA ILE A 139 22.44 0.01 13.36
C ILE A 139 22.64 -0.31 14.85
N SER A 140 23.74 -0.98 15.21
CA SER A 140 24.04 -1.30 16.60
C SER A 140 24.22 -0.05 17.47
N THR A 141 24.88 0.99 16.95
CA THR A 141 25.10 2.26 17.69
C THR A 141 23.85 3.12 17.75
N THR A 142 23.05 3.13 16.69
CA THR A 142 21.85 3.93 16.54
C THR A 142 20.74 3.50 17.51
N SER A 143 20.73 2.23 17.94
CA SER A 143 19.84 1.73 19.00
C SER A 143 19.97 2.44 20.36
N LEU A 144 21.02 3.24 20.54
CA LEU A 144 21.30 4.02 21.76
C LEU A 144 20.75 5.45 21.71
N VAL A 145 20.29 5.92 20.54
CA VAL A 145 19.75 7.26 20.35
C VAL A 145 18.39 7.38 21.03
N LYS A 146 18.27 8.32 21.97
CA LYS A 146 17.02 8.57 22.73
C LYS A 146 16.19 9.73 22.19
N GLU A 147 16.67 10.41 21.16
CA GLU A 147 15.98 11.56 20.57
C GLU A 147 14.80 11.10 19.72
N THR A 148 13.70 11.84 19.80
CA THR A 148 12.53 11.60 18.95
C THR A 148 12.75 12.28 17.60
N ALA A 149 12.68 11.51 16.51
CA ALA A 149 12.76 12.04 15.16
C ALA A 149 11.60 12.99 14.84
N LYS A 150 11.90 14.13 14.19
CA LYS A 150 10.92 15.15 13.81
C LYS A 150 10.28 14.89 12.46
N ASN A 151 10.93 14.09 11.62
CA ASN A 151 10.50 13.78 10.25
C ASN A 151 11.00 12.38 9.85
N PHE A 152 10.57 11.89 8.68
CA PHE A 152 10.94 10.57 8.18
C PHE A 152 12.45 10.43 7.89
N ASP A 153 13.11 11.53 7.55
CA ASP A 153 14.54 11.54 7.28
C ASP A 153 15.34 11.28 8.55
N GLU A 154 15.08 12.03 9.61
CA GLU A 154 15.65 11.80 10.93
C GLU A 154 15.28 10.40 11.46
N PHE A 155 14.04 9.96 11.26
CA PHE A 155 13.60 8.65 11.71
C PHE A 155 14.42 7.52 11.07
N THR A 156 14.63 7.59 9.76
CA THR A 156 15.39 6.56 9.04
C THR A 156 16.87 6.60 9.39
N LEU A 157 17.44 7.79 9.59
CA LEU A 157 18.80 7.95 10.10
C LEU A 157 18.95 7.34 11.52
N TYR A 158 18.01 7.64 12.42
CA TYR A 158 17.98 7.16 13.81
C TYR A 158 17.47 5.72 13.96
N THR A 159 17.13 5.04 12.88
CA THR A 159 16.74 3.62 12.92
C THR A 159 17.76 2.74 12.20
N PHE A 160 18.27 3.20 11.06
CA PHE A 160 19.03 2.38 10.13
C PHE A 160 20.47 2.84 9.92
N GLY A 161 20.83 4.04 10.39
CA GLY A 161 22.14 4.63 10.15
C GLY A 161 22.28 5.30 8.79
N PRO A 162 23.35 6.10 8.60
CA PRO A 162 23.55 6.88 7.38
C PRO A 162 23.79 6.00 6.14
N THR A 163 24.48 4.87 6.24
CA THR A 163 24.83 4.04 5.08
C THR A 163 23.59 3.46 4.42
N LEU A 164 22.75 2.77 5.18
CA LEU A 164 21.52 2.19 4.61
C LEU A 164 20.55 3.28 4.15
N GLN A 165 20.56 4.43 4.84
CA GLN A 165 19.78 5.58 4.42
C GLN A 165 20.21 6.09 3.04
N GLU A 166 21.51 6.27 2.82
CA GLU A 166 22.07 6.81 1.58
C GLU A 166 21.92 5.83 0.40
N ILE A 167 22.26 4.56 0.60
CA ILE A 167 22.31 3.59 -0.51
C ILE A 167 20.91 3.11 -0.94
N PHE A 168 19.89 3.23 -0.08
CA PHE A 168 18.56 2.72 -0.41
C PHE A 168 17.42 3.62 0.05
N ILE A 169 17.30 3.90 1.36
CA ILE A 169 16.04 4.43 1.91
C ILE A 169 15.70 5.80 1.35
N ARG A 170 16.65 6.74 1.37
CA ARG A 170 16.46 8.10 0.83
C ARG A 170 16.19 8.09 -0.67
N PRO A 171 17.05 7.52 -1.54
CA PRO A 171 16.80 7.55 -2.99
C PRO A 171 15.55 6.78 -3.39
N TYR A 172 15.20 5.70 -2.68
CA TYR A 172 13.94 4.97 -2.93
C TYR A 172 12.72 5.83 -2.62
N ASN A 173 12.68 6.48 -1.45
CA ASN A 173 11.54 7.29 -1.05
C ASN A 173 11.39 8.56 -1.89
N GLU A 174 12.50 9.18 -2.32
CA GLU A 174 12.46 10.29 -3.27
C GLU A 174 11.85 9.85 -4.60
N LYS A 175 12.27 8.70 -5.15
CA LYS A 175 11.69 8.13 -6.38
C LYS A 175 10.20 7.85 -6.25
N VAL A 176 9.77 7.23 -5.14
CA VAL A 176 8.35 6.94 -4.88
C VAL A 176 7.53 8.23 -4.77
N LYS A 177 8.04 9.24 -4.06
CA LYS A 177 7.39 10.55 -3.95
C LYS A 177 7.21 11.19 -5.32
N PHE A 178 8.24 11.20 -6.16
CA PHE A 178 8.13 11.74 -7.51
C PHE A 178 7.09 10.95 -8.33
N ALA A 179 7.13 9.61 -8.30
CA ALA A 179 6.15 8.79 -9.02
C ALA A 179 4.69 9.10 -8.61
N LEU A 180 4.44 9.29 -7.31
CA LEU A 180 3.10 9.61 -6.79
C LEU A 180 2.62 11.01 -7.22
N MET A 181 3.52 11.98 -7.42
CA MET A 181 3.15 13.32 -7.89
C MET A 181 2.62 13.35 -9.34
N TRP A 182 2.89 12.33 -10.16
CA TRP A 182 2.36 12.25 -11.53
C TRP A 182 0.97 11.62 -11.61
N VAL A 183 0.49 11.02 -10.52
CA VAL A 183 -0.79 10.29 -10.45
C VAL A 183 -1.90 11.15 -9.82
N LEU A 184 -1.54 12.26 -9.16
CA LEU A 184 -2.45 13.22 -8.51
C LEU A 184 -2.54 14.52 -9.32
#